data_AF-A0A1H6H6C6-F1
#
_entry.id   AF-A0A1H6H6C6-F1
#
_cell.length_a   1.000
_cell.length_b   1.000
_cell.length_c   1.000
_cell.angle_alpha   90.00
_cell.angle_beta   90.00
_cell.angle_gamma   90.00
#
_symmetry.space_group_name_H-M   'P 1'
#
loop_
_entity.id
_entity.type
_entity.pdbx_description
1 polymer ?
#
loop_
_entity_poly.entity_id
_entity_poly.type
_entity_poly.pdbx_seq_one_letter_code
_entity_poly.pdbx_strand_id
1 'polypeptide(L)'
;MCRRSAGMRLALTPLPVPDRLIVAPTDLRSIDPFIAEEILEGRYPLAGRVLETFGHSPFQVELPSKAFAERLHSFAWLRHVRANKTEEACDHARDVVADWITLHGRRQRGIGWEPNVVAERVVAWLSHSTVLLQGAEAGFYRRFMKSLAFQVRYLRKIAGCIPADETRLRIRIALAMASVSMPTRAAFIRREGARLDRELEFQILADGGHLSRNPRSMLDALLDLLPLRQTYINLGHDLPQKLIPTIDRIYPALRFFRHQDGDLALFNGATATPASELMSVLRYDESGGKPFKALPHMNYHRLTAEDTTLIVDTGWSEPEFSRTAHAGCLAFELSSGRNRFIVNSGSPKFSGRGHRKMARSTAAHSTLTLSETSSSRIAKSKLAGPILLPGVSDVTIDRRDDAHGNDWLRATHDGYLKEFGYLYHREIGLNTTGNKIKGHDRLFVPDGEEPGDERLVAVVRFHIHPAIRLVRRDPESVVMQASDGEKWLFSAPGLEVMIDEDIFFADVSGPRPSQQLAIEFTLPEVTEIRWMLRRAD
;
A
#
# COMPACT_ATOMS: atom_id res chain seq x y z
N MET A 1 0.53 11.91 -25.50
CA MET A 1 0.92 11.49 -26.86
C MET A 1 1.59 10.11 -26.93
N CYS A 2 2.53 9.78 -26.04
CA CYS A 2 3.32 8.53 -26.13
C CYS A 2 2.50 7.22 -26.10
N ARG A 3 1.41 7.10 -25.32
CA ARG A 3 0.54 5.90 -25.33
C ARG A 3 -0.25 5.70 -26.64
N ARG A 4 -0.69 6.79 -27.29
CA ARG A 4 -1.42 6.73 -28.57
C ARG A 4 -0.47 6.44 -29.74
N SER A 5 0.72 7.03 -29.75
CA SER A 5 1.78 6.70 -30.72
C SER A 5 2.45 5.36 -30.45
N ALA A 6 2.34 4.84 -29.21
CA ALA A 6 2.78 3.50 -28.85
C ALA A 6 2.09 2.44 -29.71
N GLY A 7 0.76 2.47 -29.74
CA GLY A 7 -0.01 1.49 -30.52
C GLY A 7 0.21 1.56 -32.02
N MET A 8 0.37 2.77 -32.57
CA MET A 8 0.53 2.96 -34.02
C MET A 8 1.88 2.49 -34.55
N ARG A 9 3.03 2.77 -33.87
CA ARG A 9 4.33 2.20 -34.32
C ARG A 9 4.54 0.72 -33.94
N LEU A 10 3.72 0.15 -33.06
CA LEU A 10 3.77 -1.30 -32.71
C LEU A 10 3.28 -2.18 -33.88
N ALA A 11 2.42 -1.66 -34.75
CA ALA A 11 1.88 -2.38 -35.90
C ALA A 11 2.86 -2.48 -37.09
N LEU A 12 3.87 -1.60 -37.16
CA LEU A 12 4.70 -1.39 -38.36
C LEU A 12 6.09 -2.06 -38.30
N THR A 13 6.44 -2.74 -37.19
CA THR A 13 7.75 -3.43 -37.04
C THR A 13 7.54 -4.92 -36.74
N PRO A 14 8.34 -5.82 -37.36
CA PRO A 14 8.28 -7.26 -37.07
C PRO A 14 8.43 -7.51 -35.58
N LEU A 15 7.53 -8.32 -35.02
CA LEU A 15 7.63 -8.78 -33.63
C LEU A 15 8.38 -10.11 -33.62
N PRO A 16 9.62 -10.17 -33.12
CA PRO A 16 10.26 -11.46 -32.86
C PRO A 16 9.45 -12.17 -31.76
N VAL A 17 8.87 -13.33 -32.11
CA VAL A 17 8.12 -14.17 -31.20
C VAL A 17 9.04 -15.30 -30.77
N PRO A 18 9.34 -15.47 -29.47
CA PRO A 18 10.16 -16.58 -29.01
C PRO A 18 9.46 -17.92 -29.19
N ASP A 19 10.23 -18.95 -29.53
CA ASP A 19 9.70 -20.28 -29.83
C ASP A 19 9.29 -21.06 -28.59
N ARG A 20 9.82 -20.70 -27.41
CA ARG A 20 9.47 -21.30 -26.12
C ARG A 20 9.65 -20.38 -24.93
N LEU A 21 9.16 -20.79 -23.76
CA LEU A 21 9.58 -20.24 -22.46
C LEU A 21 10.76 -21.05 -21.91
N ILE A 22 11.62 -20.41 -21.13
CA ILE A 22 12.79 -21.03 -20.48
C ILE A 22 12.41 -21.57 -19.10
N VAL A 23 11.69 -20.77 -18.31
CA VAL A 23 11.35 -21.07 -16.92
C VAL A 23 10.04 -20.39 -16.55
N ALA A 24 9.34 -20.98 -15.57
CA ALA A 24 8.20 -20.36 -14.90
C ALA A 24 8.66 -19.85 -13.52
N PRO A 25 8.77 -18.52 -13.32
CA PRO A 25 9.16 -17.96 -12.02
C PRO A 25 8.16 -18.34 -10.92
N THR A 26 8.65 -18.60 -9.71
CA THR A 26 7.80 -18.87 -8.54
C THR A 26 6.90 -17.67 -8.23
N ASP A 27 5.68 -17.92 -7.78
CA ASP A 27 4.81 -16.88 -7.19
C ASP A 27 4.74 -17.12 -5.67
N LEU A 28 5.05 -16.09 -4.88
CA LEU A 28 5.03 -16.15 -3.41
C LEU A 28 3.64 -15.86 -2.83
N ARG A 29 2.73 -15.30 -3.64
CA ARG A 29 1.38 -14.95 -3.18
C ARG A 29 0.60 -16.22 -2.82
N SER A 30 -0.29 -16.08 -1.84
CA SER A 30 -1.10 -17.20 -1.38
C SER A 30 -2.01 -17.74 -2.49
N ILE A 31 -2.14 -19.06 -2.46
CA ILE A 31 -3.04 -19.85 -3.30
C ILE A 31 -4.29 -20.12 -2.48
N ASP A 32 -5.43 -20.17 -3.16
CA ASP A 32 -6.75 -20.40 -2.57
C ASP A 32 -7.48 -21.39 -3.47
N PRO A 33 -7.67 -22.65 -3.02
CA PRO A 33 -8.37 -23.67 -3.80
C PRO A 33 -9.83 -23.30 -4.09
N PHE A 34 -10.51 -22.61 -3.17
CA PHE A 34 -11.92 -22.25 -3.34
C PHE A 34 -12.10 -21.29 -4.52
N ILE A 35 -11.19 -20.31 -4.66
CA ILE A 35 -11.20 -19.42 -5.84
C ILE A 35 -10.99 -20.20 -7.14
N ALA A 36 -10.20 -21.28 -7.12
CA ALA A 36 -10.00 -22.11 -8.31
C ALA A 36 -11.26 -22.89 -8.71
N GLU A 37 -11.96 -23.46 -7.72
CA GLU A 37 -13.23 -24.17 -7.90
C GLU A 37 -14.32 -23.24 -8.44
N GLU A 38 -14.48 -22.06 -7.82
CA GLU A 38 -15.43 -21.05 -8.29
C GLU A 38 -15.19 -20.66 -9.75
N ILE A 39 -13.93 -20.39 -10.11
CA ILE A 39 -13.56 -19.98 -11.48
C ILE A 39 -13.87 -21.11 -12.47
N LEU A 40 -13.60 -22.36 -12.10
CA LEU A 40 -13.94 -23.52 -12.92
C LEU A 40 -15.45 -23.62 -13.17
N GLU A 41 -16.26 -23.29 -12.18
CA GLU A 41 -17.73 -23.21 -12.30
C GLU A 41 -18.24 -21.93 -13.02
N GLY A 42 -17.33 -21.10 -13.55
CA GLY A 42 -17.68 -19.85 -14.24
C GLY A 42 -18.07 -18.71 -13.29
N ARG A 43 -17.73 -18.82 -12.00
CA ARG A 43 -17.91 -17.78 -10.97
C ARG A 43 -16.57 -17.15 -10.62
N TYR A 44 -16.46 -15.83 -10.73
CA TYR A 44 -15.19 -15.12 -10.56
C TYR A 44 -15.23 -14.27 -9.29
N PRO A 45 -14.78 -14.78 -8.13
CA PRO A 45 -14.72 -14.04 -6.86
C PRO A 45 -13.50 -13.11 -6.83
N LEU A 46 -13.60 -11.96 -7.50
CA LEU A 46 -12.51 -11.00 -7.64
C LEU A 46 -12.87 -9.64 -7.05
N ALA A 47 -11.89 -8.97 -6.42
CA ALA A 47 -12.04 -7.61 -5.88
C ALA A 47 -13.27 -7.43 -4.96
N GLY A 48 -13.56 -8.42 -4.11
CA GLY A 48 -14.69 -8.38 -3.17
C GLY A 48 -16.08 -8.48 -3.82
N ARG A 49 -16.16 -8.94 -5.07
CA ARG A 49 -17.40 -9.20 -5.81
C ARG A 49 -17.31 -10.57 -6.48
N VAL A 50 -18.45 -11.18 -6.74
CA VAL A 50 -18.55 -12.39 -7.56
C VAL A 50 -19.24 -12.02 -8.88
N LEU A 51 -18.67 -12.48 -9.99
CA LEU A 51 -19.28 -12.40 -11.31
C LEU A 51 -19.60 -13.81 -11.78
N GLU A 52 -20.86 -14.08 -12.05
CA GLU A 52 -21.29 -15.33 -12.68
C GLU A 52 -21.38 -15.12 -14.19
N THR A 53 -20.73 -15.96 -14.98
CA THR A 53 -20.70 -15.80 -16.44
C THR A 53 -21.79 -16.60 -17.17
N PHE A 54 -22.46 -17.53 -16.48
CA PHE A 54 -23.46 -18.44 -17.06
C PHE A 54 -22.97 -19.13 -18.34
N GLY A 55 -21.69 -19.53 -18.37
CA GLY A 55 -21.06 -20.18 -19.52
C GLY A 55 -20.54 -19.25 -20.62
N HIS A 56 -20.78 -17.94 -20.51
CA HIS A 56 -20.13 -16.96 -21.39
C HIS A 56 -18.69 -16.67 -20.98
N SER A 57 -17.93 -16.07 -21.89
CA SER A 57 -16.62 -15.53 -21.56
C SER A 57 -16.75 -14.44 -20.50
N PRO A 58 -15.90 -14.41 -19.44
CA PRO A 58 -15.93 -13.35 -18.43
C PRO A 58 -15.62 -11.97 -19.01
N PHE A 59 -15.10 -11.89 -20.25
CA PHE A 59 -14.79 -10.64 -20.95
C PHE A 59 -15.94 -10.12 -21.84
N GLN A 60 -17.03 -10.86 -21.96
CA GLN A 60 -18.20 -10.50 -22.77
C GLN A 60 -19.42 -10.09 -21.94
N VAL A 61 -19.35 -10.28 -20.62
CA VAL A 61 -20.37 -9.88 -19.67
C VAL A 61 -20.05 -8.51 -19.06
N GLU A 62 -21.06 -7.85 -18.49
CA GLU A 62 -20.88 -6.57 -17.81
C GLU A 62 -20.07 -6.77 -16.52
N LEU A 63 -18.95 -6.05 -16.41
CA LEU A 63 -18.04 -6.20 -15.27
C LEU A 63 -18.50 -5.35 -14.08
N PRO A 64 -18.58 -5.91 -12.84
CA PRO A 64 -19.19 -5.22 -11.69
C PRO A 64 -18.52 -3.91 -11.28
N SER A 65 -17.21 -3.77 -11.52
CA SER A 65 -16.47 -2.56 -11.19
C SER A 65 -15.14 -2.46 -11.93
N LYS A 66 -14.51 -1.28 -11.92
CA LYS A 66 -13.14 -1.11 -12.44
C LYS A 66 -12.13 -2.02 -11.73
N ALA A 67 -12.21 -2.13 -10.39
CA ALA A 67 -11.28 -2.95 -9.61
C ALA A 67 -11.42 -4.44 -9.95
N PHE A 68 -12.66 -4.89 -10.17
CA PHE A 68 -12.95 -6.23 -10.69
C PHE A 68 -12.30 -6.44 -12.06
N ALA A 69 -12.54 -5.53 -12.99
CA ALA A 69 -12.00 -5.61 -14.34
C ALA A 69 -10.46 -5.62 -14.36
N GLU A 70 -9.80 -4.82 -13.52
CA GLU A 70 -8.34 -4.82 -13.38
C GLU A 70 -7.82 -6.19 -12.93
N ARG A 71 -8.46 -6.83 -11.94
CA ARG A 71 -8.09 -8.15 -11.42
C ARG A 71 -8.38 -9.29 -12.40
N LEU A 72 -9.51 -9.24 -13.09
CA LEU A 72 -9.85 -10.21 -14.12
C LEU A 72 -8.83 -10.15 -15.27
N HIS A 73 -8.56 -8.95 -15.78
CA HIS A 73 -7.61 -8.74 -16.87
C HIS A 73 -6.14 -8.90 -16.46
N SER A 74 -5.79 -8.89 -15.17
CA SER A 74 -4.41 -9.12 -14.74
C SER A 74 -4.04 -10.59 -14.70
N PHE A 75 -5.01 -11.52 -14.71
CA PHE A 75 -4.78 -12.96 -14.60
C PHE A 75 -3.96 -13.39 -13.38
N ALA A 76 -3.77 -12.52 -12.37
CA ALA A 76 -3.10 -12.90 -11.13
C ALA A 76 -3.84 -14.07 -10.44
N TRP A 77 -5.14 -14.23 -10.70
CA TRP A 77 -5.95 -15.34 -10.22
C TRP A 77 -5.51 -16.72 -10.75
N LEU A 78 -4.72 -16.80 -11.84
CA LEU A 78 -4.17 -18.07 -12.34
C LEU A 78 -3.34 -18.83 -11.29
N ARG A 79 -2.80 -18.12 -10.29
CA ARG A 79 -2.10 -18.74 -9.17
C ARG A 79 -2.98 -19.73 -8.41
N HIS A 80 -4.28 -19.46 -8.33
CA HIS A 80 -5.24 -20.31 -7.60
C HIS A 80 -5.41 -21.66 -8.28
N VAL A 81 -5.39 -21.71 -9.62
CA VAL A 81 -5.49 -22.95 -10.41
C VAL A 81 -4.33 -23.91 -10.12
N ARG A 82 -3.18 -23.41 -9.61
CA ARG A 82 -2.09 -24.28 -9.17
C ARG A 82 -2.44 -25.18 -7.97
N ALA A 83 -3.46 -24.84 -7.17
CA ALA A 83 -3.93 -25.69 -6.08
C ALA A 83 -4.65 -26.93 -6.61
N ASN A 84 -5.32 -26.82 -7.75
CA ASN A 84 -6.12 -27.88 -8.35
C ASN A 84 -5.79 -28.01 -9.85
N LYS A 85 -4.62 -28.60 -10.16
CA LYS A 85 -4.11 -28.75 -11.54
C LYS A 85 -4.75 -29.92 -12.29
N THR A 86 -6.08 -30.05 -12.21
CA THR A 86 -6.80 -31.00 -13.07
C THR A 86 -6.68 -30.57 -14.53
N GLU A 87 -6.82 -31.52 -15.44
CA GLU A 87 -6.85 -31.23 -16.88
C GLU A 87 -7.97 -30.23 -17.21
N GLU A 88 -9.16 -30.45 -16.64
CA GLU A 88 -10.31 -29.56 -16.77
C GLU A 88 -10.04 -28.12 -16.31
N ALA A 89 -9.40 -27.93 -15.15
CA ALA A 89 -9.08 -26.59 -14.64
C ALA A 89 -8.01 -25.88 -15.49
N CYS A 90 -7.02 -26.63 -15.97
CA CYS A 90 -6.01 -26.11 -16.91
C CYS A 90 -6.65 -25.73 -18.26
N ASP A 91 -7.58 -26.53 -18.76
CA ASP A 91 -8.31 -26.30 -20.00
C ASP A 91 -9.21 -25.08 -19.90
N HIS A 92 -10.00 -24.97 -18.82
CA HIS A 92 -10.82 -23.79 -18.56
C HIS A 92 -9.99 -22.51 -18.49
N ALA A 93 -8.88 -22.52 -17.72
CA ALA A 93 -7.97 -21.38 -17.64
C ALA A 93 -7.39 -21.00 -19.01
N ARG A 94 -7.09 -21.99 -19.85
CA ARG A 94 -6.58 -21.81 -21.21
C ARG A 94 -7.62 -21.18 -22.12
N ASP A 95 -8.87 -21.60 -22.03
CA ASP A 95 -9.99 -21.05 -22.80
C ASP A 95 -10.23 -19.58 -22.45
N VAL A 96 -10.23 -19.24 -21.16
CA VAL A 96 -10.36 -17.85 -20.71
C VAL A 96 -9.21 -16.98 -21.24
N VAL A 97 -7.97 -17.49 -21.27
CA VAL A 97 -6.83 -16.80 -21.88
C VAL A 97 -6.99 -16.68 -23.40
N ALA A 98 -7.48 -17.73 -24.08
CA ALA A 98 -7.70 -17.74 -25.53
C ALA A 98 -8.76 -16.69 -25.93
N ASP A 99 -9.84 -16.58 -25.18
CA ASP A 99 -10.87 -15.57 -25.33
C ASP A 99 -10.30 -14.16 -25.18
N TRP A 100 -9.52 -13.94 -24.12
CA TRP A 100 -8.88 -12.65 -23.92
C TRP A 100 -7.96 -12.25 -25.07
N ILE A 101 -7.16 -13.19 -25.58
CA ILE A 101 -6.28 -12.97 -26.75
C ILE A 101 -7.12 -12.59 -27.98
N THR A 102 -8.24 -13.27 -28.19
CA THR A 102 -9.15 -13.04 -29.33
C THR A 102 -9.82 -11.67 -29.24
N LEU A 103 -10.38 -11.32 -28.08
CA LEU A 103 -11.16 -10.11 -27.86
C LEU A 103 -10.28 -8.85 -27.69
N HIS A 104 -9.18 -8.96 -26.93
CA HIS A 104 -8.36 -7.82 -26.50
C HIS A 104 -6.94 -7.82 -27.08
N GLY A 105 -6.42 -8.96 -27.55
CA GLY A 105 -5.03 -9.08 -28.00
C GLY A 105 -4.67 -8.17 -29.19
N ARG A 106 -5.65 -7.80 -30.02
CA ARG A 106 -5.46 -6.87 -31.16
C ARG A 106 -5.77 -5.41 -30.82
N ARG A 107 -6.49 -5.14 -29.72
CA ARG A 107 -7.03 -3.81 -29.39
C ARG A 107 -6.34 -3.25 -28.16
N GLN A 108 -5.32 -2.42 -28.34
CA GLN A 108 -4.55 -1.78 -27.26
C GLN A 108 -5.31 -0.63 -26.56
N ARG A 109 -6.52 -0.90 -26.10
CA ARG A 109 -7.43 0.06 -25.45
C ARG A 109 -8.19 -0.62 -24.33
N GLY A 110 -8.71 0.18 -23.40
CA GLY A 110 -9.50 -0.30 -22.27
C GLY A 110 -8.66 -0.78 -21.09
N ILE A 111 -9.35 -1.27 -20.06
CA ILE A 111 -8.77 -1.64 -18.76
C ILE A 111 -7.69 -2.72 -18.90
N GLY A 112 -7.89 -3.71 -19.77
CA GLY A 112 -6.91 -4.77 -20.02
C GLY A 112 -5.55 -4.29 -20.57
N TRP A 113 -5.46 -3.05 -21.06
CA TRP A 113 -4.24 -2.41 -21.53
C TRP A 113 -3.76 -1.25 -20.64
N GLU A 114 -4.32 -1.11 -19.44
CA GLU A 114 -3.74 -0.21 -18.43
C GLU A 114 -2.35 -0.75 -18.00
N PRO A 115 -1.33 0.11 -17.83
CA PRO A 115 0.05 -0.36 -17.65
C PRO A 115 0.27 -1.29 -16.45
N ASN A 116 -0.38 -1.02 -15.31
CA ASN A 116 -0.33 -1.88 -14.13
C ASN A 116 -0.92 -3.27 -14.41
N VAL A 117 -2.06 -3.32 -15.13
CA VAL A 117 -2.74 -4.58 -15.50
C VAL A 117 -1.89 -5.41 -16.46
N VAL A 118 -1.26 -4.77 -17.45
CA VAL A 118 -0.37 -5.46 -18.41
C VAL A 118 0.88 -5.99 -17.69
N ALA A 119 1.48 -5.21 -16.79
CA ALA A 119 2.65 -5.65 -16.02
C ALA A 119 2.33 -6.88 -15.16
N GLU A 120 1.23 -6.82 -14.42
CA GLU A 120 0.76 -7.93 -13.57
C GLU A 120 0.42 -9.16 -14.42
N ARG A 121 -0.22 -8.99 -15.59
CA ARG A 121 -0.51 -10.08 -16.52
C ARG A 121 0.73 -10.73 -17.10
N VAL A 122 1.74 -9.95 -17.47
CA VAL A 122 3.01 -10.51 -17.96
C VAL A 122 3.66 -11.38 -16.88
N VAL A 123 3.71 -10.91 -15.62
CA VAL A 123 4.24 -11.71 -14.50
C VAL A 123 3.38 -12.96 -14.29
N ALA A 124 2.06 -12.83 -14.21
CA ALA A 124 1.16 -13.96 -14.00
C ALA A 124 1.26 -15.02 -15.11
N TRP A 125 1.30 -14.61 -16.38
CA TRP A 125 1.43 -15.53 -17.51
C TRP A 125 2.78 -16.25 -17.55
N LEU A 126 3.86 -15.59 -17.12
CA LEU A 126 5.18 -16.22 -17.01
C LEU A 126 5.19 -17.23 -15.86
N SER A 127 4.79 -16.81 -14.65
CA SER A 127 4.80 -17.62 -13.44
C SER A 127 3.86 -18.82 -13.50
N HIS A 128 2.70 -18.66 -14.13
CA HIS A 128 1.66 -19.69 -14.21
C HIS A 128 1.58 -20.35 -15.59
N SER A 129 2.64 -20.21 -16.39
CA SER A 129 2.74 -20.86 -17.71
C SER A 129 2.65 -22.39 -17.64
N THR A 130 3.06 -23.01 -16.53
CA THR A 130 2.92 -24.46 -16.33
C THR A 130 1.46 -24.91 -16.23
N VAL A 131 0.54 -24.05 -15.80
CA VAL A 131 -0.90 -24.32 -15.82
C VAL A 131 -1.44 -24.13 -17.24
N LEU A 132 -1.08 -23.03 -17.90
CA LEU A 132 -1.63 -22.67 -19.21
C LEU A 132 -1.14 -23.55 -20.37
N LEU A 133 0.12 -24.00 -20.31
CA LEU A 133 0.79 -24.68 -21.42
C LEU A 133 0.84 -26.20 -21.27
N GLN A 134 0.43 -26.74 -20.12
CA GLN A 134 0.24 -28.18 -19.95
C GLN A 134 -0.84 -28.66 -20.92
N GLY A 135 -0.55 -29.69 -21.72
CA GLY A 135 -1.49 -30.23 -22.71
C GLY A 135 -1.87 -29.28 -23.85
N ALA A 136 -1.27 -28.09 -23.94
CA ALA A 136 -1.70 -27.08 -24.89
C ALA A 136 -1.33 -27.43 -26.33
N GLU A 137 -2.30 -27.31 -27.24
CA GLU A 137 -2.06 -27.48 -28.68
C GLU A 137 -1.09 -26.43 -29.24
N ALA A 138 -0.34 -26.80 -30.28
CA ALA A 138 0.61 -25.92 -30.94
C ALA A 138 -0.02 -24.61 -31.46
N GLY A 139 -1.30 -24.65 -31.86
CA GLY A 139 -2.04 -23.48 -32.30
C GLY A 139 -2.24 -22.45 -31.18
N PHE A 140 -2.68 -22.89 -30.01
CA PHE A 140 -2.80 -22.04 -28.83
C PHE A 140 -1.44 -21.52 -28.39
N TYR A 141 -0.44 -22.41 -28.30
CA TYR A 141 0.92 -22.05 -27.88
C TYR A 141 1.48 -20.87 -28.68
N ARG A 142 1.39 -20.92 -30.02
CA ARG A 142 1.85 -19.82 -30.89
C ARG A 142 1.09 -18.52 -30.66
N ARG A 143 -0.24 -18.57 -30.45
CA ARG A 143 -1.05 -17.37 -30.15
C ARG A 143 -0.68 -16.77 -28.79
N PHE A 144 -0.49 -17.62 -27.78
CA PHE A 144 -0.06 -17.23 -26.45
C PHE A 144 1.30 -16.53 -26.48
N MET A 145 2.32 -17.17 -27.08
CA MET A 145 3.67 -16.61 -27.18
C MET A 145 3.70 -15.29 -27.96
N LYS A 146 2.93 -15.19 -29.05
CA LYS A 146 2.80 -13.94 -29.81
C LYS A 146 2.17 -12.83 -28.98
N SER A 147 1.12 -13.13 -28.22
CA SER A 147 0.46 -12.17 -27.32
C SER A 147 1.39 -11.71 -26.20
N LEU A 148 2.08 -12.64 -25.54
CA LEU A 148 3.04 -12.33 -24.48
C LEU A 148 4.18 -11.45 -24.97
N ALA A 149 4.82 -11.82 -26.10
CA ALA A 149 5.89 -11.02 -26.70
C ALA A 149 5.41 -9.60 -27.08
N PHE A 150 4.17 -9.49 -27.55
CA PHE A 150 3.57 -8.21 -27.89
C PHE A 150 3.37 -7.33 -26.64
N GLN A 151 2.89 -7.90 -25.54
CA GLN A 151 2.70 -7.21 -24.26
C GLN A 151 4.03 -6.74 -23.66
N VAL A 152 5.07 -7.58 -23.68
CA VAL A 152 6.42 -7.21 -23.24
C VAL A 152 6.95 -6.03 -24.08
N ARG A 153 6.76 -6.07 -25.41
CA ARG A 153 7.15 -4.97 -26.30
C ARG A 153 6.37 -3.69 -26.01
N TYR A 154 5.07 -3.80 -25.71
CA TYR A 154 4.24 -2.66 -25.28
C TYR A 154 4.80 -2.03 -24.00
N LEU A 155 5.03 -2.82 -22.95
CA LEU A 155 5.59 -2.36 -21.68
C LEU A 155 6.93 -1.63 -21.86
N ARG A 156 7.84 -2.20 -22.65
CA ARG A 156 9.13 -1.56 -22.97
C ARG A 156 8.98 -0.18 -23.59
N LYS A 157 7.97 -0.02 -24.45
CA LYS A 157 7.73 1.25 -25.17
C LYS A 157 7.15 2.33 -24.26
N ILE A 158 6.34 1.94 -23.28
CA ILE A 158 5.68 2.90 -22.38
C ILE A 158 6.47 3.18 -21.09
N ALA A 159 7.41 2.31 -20.70
CA ALA A 159 8.11 2.39 -19.41
C ALA A 159 8.78 3.75 -19.16
N GLY A 160 9.31 4.42 -20.19
CA GLY A 160 9.91 5.75 -20.07
C GLY A 160 8.93 6.92 -20.18
N CYS A 161 7.64 6.66 -20.43
CA CYS A 161 6.61 7.67 -20.69
C CYS A 161 5.53 7.73 -19.60
N ILE A 162 5.69 6.98 -18.51
CA ILE A 162 4.77 6.98 -17.38
C ILE A 162 5.41 7.63 -16.15
N PRO A 163 4.60 8.21 -15.25
CA PRO A 163 5.10 8.77 -13.99
C PRO A 163 5.93 7.77 -13.21
N ALA A 164 6.82 8.30 -12.37
CA ALA A 164 7.71 7.53 -11.51
C ALA A 164 7.00 6.94 -10.28
N ASP A 165 5.86 6.28 -10.49
CA ASP A 165 5.09 5.65 -9.44
C ASP A 165 5.35 4.13 -9.36
N GLU A 166 4.68 3.48 -8.42
CA GLU A 166 4.77 2.02 -8.23
C GLU A 166 4.44 1.22 -9.50
N THR A 167 3.61 1.78 -10.41
CA THR A 167 3.32 1.15 -11.70
C THR A 167 4.58 1.02 -12.54
N ARG A 168 5.46 2.04 -12.54
CA ARG A 168 6.71 1.98 -13.30
C ARG A 168 7.68 0.97 -12.72
N LEU A 169 7.77 0.86 -11.40
CA LEU A 169 8.54 -0.19 -10.73
C LEU A 169 8.05 -1.57 -11.13
N ARG A 170 6.74 -1.84 -11.04
CA ARG A 170 6.15 -3.13 -11.48
C ARG A 170 6.44 -3.44 -12.95
N ILE A 171 6.40 -2.44 -13.84
CA ILE A 171 6.78 -2.62 -15.25
C ILE A 171 8.25 -3.02 -15.37
N ARG A 172 9.16 -2.38 -14.66
CA ARG A 172 10.60 -2.73 -14.70
C ARG A 172 10.84 -4.15 -14.20
N ILE A 173 10.17 -4.56 -13.13
CA ILE A 173 10.23 -5.92 -12.61
C ILE A 173 9.68 -6.92 -13.65
N ALA A 174 8.51 -6.66 -14.23
CA ALA A 174 7.91 -7.51 -15.26
C ALA A 174 8.80 -7.66 -16.50
N LEU A 175 9.49 -6.58 -16.91
CA LEU A 175 10.44 -6.61 -18.04
C LEU A 175 11.72 -7.38 -17.71
N ALA A 176 12.25 -7.26 -16.50
CA ALA A 176 13.39 -8.05 -16.05
C ALA A 176 13.03 -9.54 -15.99
N MET A 177 11.86 -9.86 -15.40
CA MET A 177 11.30 -11.22 -15.34
C MET A 177 11.12 -11.83 -16.74
N ALA A 178 10.53 -11.08 -17.68
CA ALA A 178 10.38 -11.53 -19.06
C ALA A 178 11.72 -11.74 -19.76
N SER A 179 12.75 -10.95 -19.44
CA SER A 179 14.07 -11.08 -20.05
C SER A 179 14.78 -12.38 -19.66
N VAL A 180 14.56 -12.88 -18.44
CA VAL A 180 15.15 -14.16 -17.99
C VAL A 180 14.24 -15.36 -18.31
N SER A 181 12.93 -15.16 -18.42
CA SER A 181 11.97 -16.24 -18.65
C SER A 181 11.79 -16.60 -20.14
N MET A 182 12.24 -15.75 -21.05
CA MET A 182 12.09 -15.92 -22.50
C MET A 182 13.46 -16.02 -23.20
N PRO A 183 13.59 -16.78 -24.30
CA PRO A 183 14.79 -16.84 -25.14
C PRO A 183 15.23 -15.44 -25.58
N THR A 184 16.37 -14.99 -25.03
CA THR A 184 16.97 -13.71 -25.38
C THR A 184 18.48 -13.76 -25.21
N ARG A 185 19.18 -12.75 -25.76
CA ARG A 185 20.63 -12.65 -25.67
C ARG A 185 21.05 -12.18 -24.27
N ALA A 186 22.16 -12.68 -23.73
CA ALA A 186 22.67 -12.25 -22.41
C ALA A 186 22.85 -10.72 -22.28
N ALA A 187 23.26 -10.04 -23.34
CA ALA A 187 23.36 -8.58 -23.36
C ALA A 187 22.01 -7.87 -23.16
N PHE A 188 20.90 -8.50 -23.56
CA PHE A 188 19.55 -7.99 -23.32
C PHE A 188 19.13 -8.16 -21.86
N ILE A 189 19.42 -9.32 -21.27
CA ILE A 189 19.19 -9.59 -19.83
C ILE A 189 19.90 -8.54 -18.97
N ARG A 190 21.21 -8.33 -19.21
CA ARG A 190 21.99 -7.30 -18.50
C ARG A 190 21.40 -5.89 -18.66
N ARG A 191 20.87 -5.57 -19.84
CA ARG A 191 20.27 -4.25 -20.12
C ARG A 191 18.97 -4.01 -19.36
N GLU A 192 18.08 -5.01 -19.28
CA GLU A 192 16.87 -4.89 -18.48
C GLU A 192 17.19 -4.92 -16.97
N GLY A 193 18.18 -5.71 -16.54
CA GLY A 193 18.72 -5.67 -15.18
C GLY A 193 19.22 -4.27 -14.79
N ALA A 194 20.05 -3.63 -15.62
CA ALA A 194 20.53 -2.27 -15.37
C ALA A 194 19.41 -1.20 -15.38
N ARG A 195 18.28 -1.46 -16.06
CA ARG A 195 17.10 -0.58 -16.00
C ARG A 195 16.31 -0.78 -14.72
N LEU A 196 16.24 -2.01 -14.22
CA LEU A 196 15.67 -2.31 -12.92
C LEU A 196 16.51 -1.66 -11.81
N ASP A 197 17.84 -1.79 -11.85
CA ASP A 197 18.74 -1.16 -10.87
C ASP A 197 18.47 0.34 -10.72
N ARG A 198 18.42 1.08 -11.83
CA ARG A 198 18.11 2.52 -11.81
C ARG A 198 16.74 2.85 -11.23
N GLU A 199 15.75 1.97 -11.42
CA GLU A 199 14.42 2.18 -10.86
C GLU A 199 14.37 1.86 -9.36
N LEU A 200 15.07 0.80 -8.93
CA LEU A 200 15.20 0.44 -7.52
C LEU A 200 15.93 1.53 -6.74
N GLU A 201 17.03 2.08 -7.28
CA GLU A 201 17.74 3.20 -6.67
C GLU A 201 16.89 4.47 -6.59
N PHE A 202 16.00 4.69 -7.56
CA PHE A 202 15.13 5.86 -7.57
C PHE A 202 13.93 5.71 -6.61
N GLN A 203 13.28 4.55 -6.57
CA GLN A 203 12.04 4.36 -5.81
C GLN A 203 12.24 3.83 -4.39
N ILE A 204 13.34 3.14 -4.11
CA ILE A 204 13.65 2.57 -2.80
C ILE A 204 14.76 3.38 -2.12
N LEU A 205 14.33 4.19 -1.15
CA LEU A 205 15.12 5.15 -0.40
C LEU A 205 16.20 4.46 0.45
N ALA A 206 17.17 5.22 0.94
CA ALA A 206 18.32 4.67 1.67
C ALA A 206 17.93 3.91 2.95
N ASP A 207 16.81 4.26 3.57
CA ASP A 207 16.23 3.57 4.74
C ASP A 207 15.39 2.33 4.38
N GLY A 208 15.33 1.94 3.10
CA GLY A 208 14.57 0.79 2.60
C GLY A 208 13.12 1.11 2.23
N GLY A 209 12.69 2.33 2.47
CA GLY A 209 11.35 2.81 2.19
C GLY A 209 11.03 3.03 0.73
N HIS A 210 9.75 2.94 0.38
CA HIS A 210 9.28 3.35 -0.95
C HIS A 210 8.86 4.84 -0.96
N LEU A 211 9.16 5.57 -2.03
CA LEU A 211 8.83 7.00 -2.18
C LEU A 211 7.34 7.38 -2.05
N SER A 212 6.43 6.40 -2.16
CA SER A 212 4.98 6.59 -1.94
C SER A 212 4.61 6.73 -0.47
N ARG A 213 5.56 6.48 0.43
CA ARG A 213 5.37 6.47 1.89
C ARG A 213 4.33 5.45 2.34
N ASN A 214 4.00 4.47 1.49
CA ASN A 214 3.03 3.41 1.76
C ASN A 214 3.76 2.15 2.26
N PRO A 215 3.54 1.71 3.51
CA PRO A 215 4.08 0.47 4.06
C PRO A 215 3.88 -0.75 3.15
N ARG A 216 2.74 -0.83 2.47
CA ARG A 216 2.38 -1.97 1.62
C ARG A 216 3.24 -2.09 0.35
N SER A 217 3.71 -0.97 -0.21
CA SER A 217 4.48 -0.98 -1.46
C SER A 217 5.80 -1.76 -1.32
N MET A 218 6.39 -1.79 -0.11
CA MET A 218 7.58 -2.59 0.19
C MET A 218 7.32 -4.09 0.15
N LEU A 219 6.21 -4.54 0.75
CA LEU A 219 5.81 -5.94 0.70
C LEU A 219 5.49 -6.38 -0.74
N ASP A 220 4.76 -5.56 -1.48
CA ASP A 220 4.43 -5.82 -2.89
C ASP A 220 5.70 -5.93 -3.75
N ALA A 221 6.71 -5.08 -3.51
CA ALA A 221 8.01 -5.18 -4.17
C ALA A 221 8.72 -6.50 -3.86
N LEU A 222 8.79 -6.91 -2.58
CA LEU A 222 9.46 -8.15 -2.19
C LEU A 222 8.76 -9.40 -2.77
N LEU A 223 7.43 -9.40 -2.87
CA LEU A 223 6.66 -10.48 -3.49
C LEU A 223 7.07 -10.75 -4.95
N ASP A 224 7.58 -9.73 -5.67
CA ASP A 224 8.02 -9.88 -7.06
C ASP A 224 9.56 -9.96 -7.20
N LEU A 225 10.31 -9.24 -6.36
CA LEU A 225 11.78 -9.20 -6.42
C LEU A 225 12.43 -10.50 -5.94
N LEU A 226 11.85 -11.18 -4.94
CA LEU A 226 12.39 -12.44 -4.42
C LEU A 226 12.32 -13.58 -5.46
N PRO A 227 11.18 -13.82 -6.13
CA PRO A 227 11.14 -14.75 -7.27
C PRO A 227 12.09 -14.37 -8.41
N LEU A 228 12.20 -13.06 -8.70
CA LEU A 228 13.09 -12.60 -9.75
C LEU A 228 14.55 -12.93 -9.42
N ARG A 229 15.00 -12.64 -8.18
CA ARG A 229 16.32 -13.01 -7.66
C ARG A 229 16.57 -14.51 -7.82
N GLN A 230 15.62 -15.34 -7.37
CA GLN A 230 15.77 -16.80 -7.48
C GLN A 230 15.85 -17.28 -8.93
N THR A 231 15.10 -16.64 -9.83
CA THR A 231 15.11 -16.97 -11.26
C THR A 231 16.45 -16.66 -11.92
N TYR A 232 17.07 -15.52 -11.59
CA TYR A 232 18.44 -15.22 -12.04
C TYR A 232 19.44 -16.28 -11.57
N ILE A 233 19.40 -16.63 -10.28
CA ILE A 233 20.30 -17.62 -9.67
C ILE A 233 20.13 -18.99 -10.32
N ASN A 234 18.90 -19.49 -10.43
CA ASN A 234 18.61 -20.82 -10.98
C ASN A 234 19.05 -20.97 -12.45
N LEU A 235 19.04 -19.89 -13.22
CA LEU A 235 19.49 -19.88 -14.61
C LEU A 235 20.97 -19.56 -14.79
N GLY A 236 21.72 -19.33 -13.71
CA GLY A 236 23.14 -19.00 -13.76
C GLY A 236 23.43 -17.64 -14.42
N HIS A 237 22.53 -16.67 -14.29
CA HIS A 237 22.71 -15.32 -14.79
C HIS A 237 23.27 -14.38 -13.72
N ASP A 238 24.10 -13.42 -14.12
CA ASP A 238 24.52 -12.33 -13.24
C ASP A 238 23.31 -11.55 -12.74
N LEU A 239 23.30 -11.28 -11.43
CA LEU A 239 22.26 -10.49 -10.79
C LEU A 239 22.43 -8.99 -11.12
N PRO A 240 21.33 -8.23 -11.25
CA PRO A 240 21.39 -6.77 -11.22
C PRO A 240 22.09 -6.30 -9.94
N GLN A 241 22.99 -5.32 -10.05
CA GLN A 241 23.91 -4.96 -8.97
C GLN A 241 23.19 -4.43 -7.72
N LYS A 242 22.01 -3.82 -7.91
CA LYS A 242 21.24 -3.17 -6.84
C LYS A 242 20.11 -4.05 -6.33
N LEU A 243 19.88 -5.22 -6.91
CA LEU A 243 18.78 -6.11 -6.54
C LEU A 243 18.91 -6.60 -5.09
N ILE A 244 20.02 -7.27 -4.74
CA ILE A 244 20.24 -7.78 -3.38
C ILE A 244 20.30 -6.64 -2.35
N PRO A 245 21.12 -5.59 -2.52
CA PRO A 245 21.18 -4.49 -1.55
C PRO A 245 19.83 -3.79 -1.34
N THR A 246 18.96 -3.78 -2.35
CA THR A 246 17.62 -3.21 -2.20
C THR A 246 16.71 -4.13 -1.41
N ILE A 247 16.71 -5.44 -1.70
CA ILE A 247 15.96 -6.43 -0.90
C ILE A 247 16.36 -6.35 0.58
N ASP A 248 17.67 -6.30 0.86
CA ASP A 248 18.19 -6.29 2.23
C ASP A 248 17.80 -5.01 3.00
N ARG A 249 17.72 -3.86 2.32
CA ARG A 249 17.24 -2.61 2.92
C ARG A 249 15.73 -2.62 3.22
N ILE A 250 14.92 -3.28 2.38
CA ILE A 250 13.46 -3.30 2.55
C ILE A 250 13.06 -4.05 3.83
N TYR A 251 13.77 -5.12 4.21
CA TYR A 251 13.38 -5.93 5.40
C TYR A 251 13.35 -5.12 6.71
N PRO A 252 14.40 -4.36 7.09
CA PRO A 252 14.33 -3.46 8.24
C PRO A 252 13.18 -2.45 8.18
N ALA A 253 12.91 -1.87 7.01
CA ALA A 253 11.78 -0.94 6.83
C ALA A 253 10.43 -1.65 7.03
N LEU A 254 10.28 -2.88 6.54
CA LEU A 254 9.09 -3.69 6.76
C LEU A 254 8.91 -4.01 8.26
N ARG A 255 9.98 -4.36 8.97
CA ARG A 255 9.95 -4.57 10.44
C ARG A 255 9.60 -3.29 11.19
N PHE A 256 10.04 -2.13 10.73
CA PHE A 256 9.67 -0.83 11.29
C PHE A 256 8.16 -0.61 11.29
N PHE A 257 7.47 -0.96 10.19
CA PHE A 257 6.01 -0.78 10.08
C PHE A 257 5.18 -1.90 10.69
N ARG A 258 5.79 -2.99 11.17
CA ARG A 258 5.06 -4.07 11.82
C ARG A 258 4.69 -3.69 13.25
N HIS A 259 3.40 -3.79 13.55
CA HIS A 259 2.90 -3.81 14.92
C HIS A 259 3.22 -5.15 15.60
N GLN A 260 2.96 -5.19 16.91
CA GLN A 260 3.26 -6.37 17.74
C GLN A 260 2.37 -7.58 17.43
N ASP A 261 1.18 -7.34 16.87
CA ASP A 261 0.31 -8.39 16.31
C ASP A 261 0.86 -8.99 14.99
N GLY A 262 1.89 -8.36 14.43
CA GLY A 262 2.59 -8.80 13.23
C GLY A 262 2.11 -8.13 11.95
N ASP A 263 0.98 -7.40 11.98
CA ASP A 263 0.42 -6.70 10.83
C ASP A 263 1.17 -5.40 10.52
N LEU A 264 1.04 -4.92 9.29
CA LEU A 264 1.61 -3.63 8.87
C LEU A 264 0.69 -2.47 9.28
N ALA A 265 1.32 -1.37 9.68
CA ALA A 265 0.64 -0.11 9.94
C ALA A 265 -0.11 0.43 8.72
N LEU A 266 -1.21 1.14 8.95
CA LEU A 266 -2.22 1.54 7.97
C LEU A 266 -2.04 2.97 7.46
N PHE A 267 -0.79 3.41 7.31
CA PHE A 267 -0.46 4.73 6.79
C PHE A 267 -0.62 4.84 5.28
N ASN A 268 -1.08 6.02 4.84
CA ASN A 268 -1.20 6.35 3.43
C ASN A 268 -1.98 5.25 2.67
N GLY A 269 -1.49 4.79 1.52
CA GLY A 269 -2.15 3.78 0.70
C GLY A 269 -2.19 2.36 1.29
N ALA A 270 -1.75 2.14 2.54
CA ALA A 270 -1.74 0.83 3.15
C ALA A 270 -3.16 0.32 3.42
N THR A 271 -3.32 -1.00 3.35
CA THR A 271 -4.58 -1.71 3.54
C THR A 271 -4.30 -3.02 4.25
N ALA A 272 -5.37 -3.77 4.56
CA ALA A 272 -5.27 -5.10 5.16
C ALA A 272 -4.22 -5.96 4.43
N THR A 273 -3.25 -6.47 5.19
CA THR A 273 -2.20 -7.34 4.67
C THR A 273 -2.49 -8.77 5.12
N PRO A 274 -2.80 -9.71 4.21
CA PRO A 274 -2.95 -11.10 4.58
C PRO A 274 -1.66 -11.61 5.24
N ALA A 275 -1.77 -12.16 6.45
CA ALA A 275 -0.62 -12.68 7.20
C ALA A 275 0.19 -13.70 6.37
N SER A 276 -0.48 -14.51 5.54
CA SER A 276 0.16 -15.45 4.63
C SER A 276 1.13 -14.79 3.65
N GLU A 277 0.80 -13.62 3.11
CA GLU A 277 1.67 -12.90 2.17
C GLU A 277 2.90 -12.35 2.90
N LEU A 278 2.71 -11.74 4.07
CA LEU A 278 3.81 -11.21 4.85
C LEU A 278 4.78 -12.32 5.27
N MET A 279 4.26 -13.44 5.78
CA MET A 279 5.07 -14.61 6.16
C MET A 279 5.79 -15.25 4.96
N SER A 280 5.18 -15.25 3.77
CA SER A 280 5.81 -15.79 2.55
C SER A 280 7.10 -15.06 2.16
N VAL A 281 7.20 -13.78 2.54
CA VAL A 281 8.36 -12.92 2.30
C VAL A 281 9.32 -12.96 3.49
N LEU A 282 8.82 -12.85 4.72
CA LEU A 282 9.65 -12.81 5.93
C LEU A 282 10.47 -14.08 6.16
N ARG A 283 10.05 -15.24 5.64
CA ARG A 283 10.85 -16.47 5.72
C ARG A 283 12.20 -16.38 4.98
N TYR A 284 12.39 -15.38 4.12
CA TYR A 284 13.64 -15.09 3.42
C TYR A 284 14.43 -13.95 4.07
N ASP A 285 13.97 -13.41 5.21
CA ASP A 285 14.68 -12.43 6.00
C ASP A 285 15.69 -13.13 6.93
N GLU A 286 16.96 -13.11 6.56
CA GLU A 286 18.04 -13.71 7.33
C GLU A 286 18.60 -12.75 8.40
N SER A 287 18.17 -11.48 8.41
CA SER A 287 18.85 -10.46 9.20
C SER A 287 18.47 -10.46 10.69
N GLY A 288 17.23 -10.83 11.03
CA GLY A 288 16.75 -10.91 12.43
C GLY A 288 16.88 -9.62 13.26
N GLY A 289 17.22 -8.48 12.64
CA GLY A 289 17.59 -7.26 13.35
C GLY A 289 16.41 -6.53 14.01
N LYS A 290 16.69 -5.78 15.08
CA LYS A 290 15.68 -4.92 15.73
C LYS A 290 15.18 -3.83 14.75
N PRO A 291 13.89 -3.43 14.83
CA PRO A 291 13.38 -2.31 14.04
C PRO A 291 14.12 -1.01 14.36
N PHE A 292 14.27 -0.13 13.37
CA PHE A 292 14.84 1.20 13.58
C PHE A 292 13.93 2.08 14.43
N LYS A 293 14.52 3.07 15.10
CA LYS A 293 13.78 4.14 15.80
C LYS A 293 13.14 5.13 14.81
N ALA A 294 13.68 5.28 13.61
CA ALA A 294 13.17 6.20 12.59
C ALA A 294 13.51 5.71 11.17
N LEU A 295 12.70 6.14 10.20
CA LEU A 295 12.96 6.07 8.76
C LEU A 295 13.06 7.50 8.23
N PRO A 296 14.26 8.12 8.24
CA PRO A 296 14.42 9.55 8.00
C PRO A 296 14.13 9.96 6.55
N HIS A 297 14.18 9.04 5.58
CA HIS A 297 13.84 9.37 4.19
C HIS A 297 12.36 9.15 3.90
N MET A 298 11.70 8.22 4.59
CA MET A 298 10.24 8.09 4.54
C MET A 298 9.50 9.08 5.46
N ASN A 299 10.20 9.73 6.40
CA ASN A 299 9.63 10.58 7.44
C ASN A 299 8.64 9.83 8.34
N TYR A 300 9.13 8.80 9.03
CA TYR A 300 8.40 8.11 10.09
C TYR A 300 9.27 7.86 11.33
N HIS A 301 8.62 7.86 12.49
CA HIS A 301 9.26 7.56 13.77
C HIS A 301 8.55 6.41 14.49
N ARG A 302 9.32 5.60 15.20
CA ARG A 302 8.84 4.48 16.01
C ARG A 302 9.30 4.65 17.46
N LEU A 303 8.35 4.63 18.39
CA LEU A 303 8.59 4.55 19.83
C LEU A 303 8.23 3.14 20.28
N THR A 304 9.08 2.49 21.07
CA THR A 304 8.83 1.14 21.55
C THR A 304 9.40 0.98 22.95
N ALA A 305 8.58 0.45 23.86
CA ALA A 305 8.94 0.09 25.22
C ALA A 305 8.15 -1.15 25.60
N GLU A 306 8.85 -2.20 26.04
CA GLU A 306 8.28 -3.52 26.28
C GLU A 306 7.41 -4.01 25.10
N ASP A 307 6.14 -4.30 25.37
CA ASP A 307 5.13 -4.76 24.42
C ASP A 307 4.36 -3.62 23.72
N THR A 308 4.71 -2.36 24.00
CA THR A 308 3.99 -1.20 23.49
C THR A 308 4.76 -0.53 22.37
N THR A 309 4.06 -0.24 21.27
CA THR A 309 4.65 0.32 20.05
C THR A 309 3.77 1.43 19.52
N LEU A 310 4.40 2.57 19.25
CA LEU A 310 3.82 3.67 18.49
C LEU A 310 4.59 3.87 17.20
N ILE A 311 3.87 4.09 16.10
CA ILE A 311 4.44 4.50 14.82
C ILE A 311 3.79 5.83 14.46
N VAL A 312 4.60 6.81 14.07
CA VAL A 312 4.16 8.20 13.83
C VAL A 312 4.58 8.64 12.43
N ASP A 313 3.63 9.12 11.64
CA ASP A 313 3.87 9.77 10.34
C ASP A 313 4.35 11.20 10.58
N THR A 314 5.55 11.55 10.12
CA THR A 314 6.13 12.89 10.32
C THR A 314 6.51 13.54 9.00
N GLY A 315 5.76 13.30 7.91
CA GLY A 315 6.10 13.90 6.63
C GLY A 315 4.93 14.20 5.71
N TRP A 316 5.26 14.73 4.55
CA TRP A 316 4.34 14.98 3.44
C TRP A 316 4.74 14.17 2.20
N SER A 317 3.95 14.25 1.14
CA SER A 317 4.27 13.60 -0.14
C SER A 317 4.30 14.62 -1.25
N GLU A 318 5.39 14.60 -2.02
CA GLU A 318 5.48 15.37 -3.25
C GLU A 318 4.34 15.00 -4.21
N PRO A 319 3.77 15.96 -4.95
CA PRO A 319 2.64 15.71 -5.84
C PRO A 319 2.86 14.56 -6.83
N GLU A 320 4.08 14.37 -7.32
CA GLU A 320 4.43 13.29 -8.27
C GLU A 320 4.28 11.89 -7.66
N PHE A 321 4.48 11.75 -6.34
CA PHE A 321 4.44 10.46 -5.62
C PHE A 321 3.16 10.29 -4.79
N SER A 322 2.30 11.31 -4.79
CA SER A 322 1.13 11.42 -3.92
C SER A 322 -0.12 10.65 -4.34
N ARG A 323 -0.03 9.76 -5.35
CA ARG A 323 -1.21 9.07 -5.93
C ARG A 323 -1.97 8.25 -4.89
N THR A 324 -1.25 7.69 -3.92
CA THR A 324 -1.78 6.93 -2.79
C THR A 324 -1.48 7.61 -1.45
N ALA A 325 -0.96 8.83 -1.46
CA ALA A 325 -0.67 9.57 -0.22
C ALA A 325 -1.94 10.18 0.36
N HIS A 326 -1.96 10.28 1.67
CA HIS A 326 -3.08 10.80 2.45
C HIS A 326 -2.68 12.10 3.15
N ALA A 327 -3.65 12.90 3.58
CA ALA A 327 -3.43 14.10 4.39
C ALA A 327 -3.28 13.74 5.88
N GLY A 328 -2.37 12.81 6.21
CA GLY A 328 -2.22 12.19 7.54
C GLY A 328 -0.96 12.57 8.30
N CYS A 329 -0.32 13.69 7.96
CA CYS A 329 0.87 14.15 8.69
C CYS A 329 0.56 14.27 10.20
N LEU A 330 1.49 13.79 11.04
CA LEU A 330 1.38 13.69 12.50
C LEU A 330 0.32 12.72 13.03
N ALA A 331 -0.24 11.87 12.16
CA ALA A 331 -1.03 10.73 12.60
C ALA A 331 -0.13 9.66 13.24
N PHE A 332 -0.70 8.86 14.15
CA PHE A 332 0.00 7.73 14.76
C PHE A 332 -0.90 6.51 14.90
N GLU A 333 -0.26 5.35 15.06
CA GLU A 333 -0.91 4.09 15.42
C GLU A 333 -0.26 3.55 16.69
N LEU A 334 -1.07 2.90 17.54
CA LEU A 334 -0.68 2.33 18.84
C LEU A 334 -1.08 0.86 18.89
N SER A 335 -0.12 -0.01 19.18
CA SER A 335 -0.37 -1.38 19.62
C SER A 335 0.26 -1.66 20.97
N SER A 336 -0.40 -2.50 21.77
CA SER A 336 0.16 -3.09 22.97
C SER A 336 -0.16 -4.59 22.99
N GLY A 337 0.82 -5.42 23.32
CA GLY A 337 0.68 -6.87 23.23
C GLY A 337 0.26 -7.31 21.82
N ARG A 338 -0.84 -8.06 21.70
CA ARG A 338 -1.39 -8.49 20.39
C ARG A 338 -2.50 -7.58 19.87
N ASN A 339 -2.74 -6.46 20.54
CA ASN A 339 -3.89 -5.60 20.29
C ASN A 339 -3.45 -4.28 19.65
N ARG A 340 -4.09 -3.91 18.55
CA ARG A 340 -4.05 -2.54 18.03
C ARG A 340 -5.15 -1.74 18.70
N PHE A 341 -4.77 -0.67 19.37
CA PHE A 341 -5.67 0.17 20.13
C PHE A 341 -6.11 1.39 19.32
N ILE A 342 -5.14 2.20 18.88
CA ILE A 342 -5.36 3.36 18.01
C ILE A 342 -4.78 3.01 16.64
N VAL A 343 -5.56 3.23 15.59
CA VAL A 343 -5.18 2.97 14.20
C VAL A 343 -5.45 4.21 13.35
N ASN A 344 -5.22 4.11 12.05
CA ASN A 344 -5.86 4.96 11.05
C ASN A 344 -6.95 4.17 10.34
N SER A 345 -7.91 4.84 9.67
CA SER A 345 -8.96 4.14 8.94
C SER A 345 -8.42 3.23 7.82
N GLY A 346 -7.20 3.51 7.34
CA GLY A 346 -6.52 2.79 6.26
C GLY A 346 -7.15 3.01 4.88
N SER A 347 -6.54 2.42 3.85
CA SER A 347 -6.99 2.57 2.46
C SER A 347 -7.91 1.44 2.03
N PRO A 348 -9.10 1.73 1.45
CA PRO A 348 -10.00 0.68 1.00
C PRO A 348 -9.52 0.04 -0.31
N LYS A 349 -9.19 -1.25 -0.27
CA LYS A 349 -8.62 -2.00 -1.40
C LYS A 349 -9.52 -2.06 -2.64
N PHE A 350 -10.82 -2.30 -2.45
CA PHE A 350 -11.78 -2.53 -3.55
C PHE A 350 -13.00 -1.59 -3.55
N SER A 351 -12.94 -0.47 -2.83
CA SER A 351 -14.08 0.45 -2.75
C SER A 351 -14.18 1.44 -3.92
N GLY A 352 -15.38 2.03 -4.04
CA GLY A 352 -15.68 3.11 -4.96
C GLY A 352 -14.82 4.36 -4.76
N ARG A 353 -14.91 5.31 -5.70
CA ARG A 353 -14.14 6.56 -5.67
C ARG A 353 -14.44 7.43 -4.44
N GLY A 354 -15.64 7.35 -3.88
CA GLY A 354 -16.04 8.09 -2.67
C GLY A 354 -15.21 7.69 -1.46
N HIS A 355 -15.26 6.41 -1.05
CA HIS A 355 -14.48 5.89 0.08
C HIS A 355 -12.97 6.14 -0.08
N ARG A 356 -12.41 5.95 -1.27
CA ARG A 356 -10.98 6.25 -1.52
C ARG A 356 -10.63 7.73 -1.34
N LYS A 357 -11.55 8.65 -1.58
CA LYS A 357 -11.31 10.08 -1.32
C LYS A 357 -11.40 10.37 0.17
N MET A 358 -12.39 9.80 0.86
CA MET A 358 -12.62 9.96 2.30
C MET A 358 -11.45 9.43 3.12
N ALA A 359 -10.98 8.21 2.83
CA ALA A 359 -9.84 7.57 3.48
C ALA A 359 -8.53 8.39 3.41
N ARG A 360 -8.43 9.31 2.43
CA ARG A 360 -7.25 10.16 2.20
C ARG A 360 -7.32 11.50 2.93
N SER A 361 -8.44 11.83 3.57
CA SER A 361 -8.63 13.08 4.31
C SER A 361 -8.00 13.01 5.70
N THR A 362 -7.68 14.16 6.28
CA THR A 362 -7.11 14.23 7.63
C THR A 362 -8.06 13.68 8.70
N ALA A 363 -9.38 13.82 8.50
CA ALA A 363 -10.41 13.30 9.40
C ALA A 363 -10.48 11.76 9.46
N ALA A 364 -9.79 11.03 8.58
CA ALA A 364 -9.68 9.57 8.61
C ALA A 364 -8.40 9.08 9.33
N HIS A 365 -7.69 9.99 9.99
CA HIS A 365 -6.40 9.75 10.62
C HIS A 365 -6.37 10.27 12.05
N SER A 366 -5.60 9.59 12.90
CA SER A 366 -5.51 9.91 14.33
C SER A 366 -4.65 11.16 14.55
N THR A 367 -5.15 12.32 14.14
CA THR A 367 -4.50 13.64 14.12
C THR A 367 -5.54 14.78 14.18
N LEU A 368 -5.10 16.03 14.02
CA LEU A 368 -5.92 17.23 14.16
C LEU A 368 -6.48 17.73 12.81
N THR A 369 -7.75 18.13 12.79
CA THR A 369 -8.34 19.01 11.77
C THR A 369 -8.63 20.39 12.34
N LEU A 370 -8.52 21.42 11.51
CA LEU A 370 -8.91 22.79 11.87
C LEU A 370 -10.05 23.25 10.95
N SER A 371 -11.16 23.68 11.54
CA SER A 371 -12.39 24.11 10.85
C SER A 371 -12.84 23.13 9.77
N GLU A 372 -12.84 21.83 10.08
CA GLU A 372 -13.16 20.72 9.17
C GLU A 372 -12.31 20.66 7.88
N THR A 373 -11.16 21.33 7.88
CA THR A 373 -10.20 21.34 6.77
C THR A 373 -9.09 20.32 7.00
N SER A 374 -8.74 19.59 5.93
CA SER A 374 -7.59 18.68 5.92
C SER A 374 -6.28 19.46 5.74
N SER A 375 -5.22 19.01 6.40
CA SER A 375 -3.87 19.61 6.33
C SER A 375 -3.22 19.57 4.94
N SER A 376 -3.80 18.82 4.00
CA SER A 376 -3.42 18.82 2.58
C SER A 376 -4.61 18.49 1.69
N ARG A 377 -4.62 19.03 0.47
CA ARG A 377 -5.79 19.01 -0.42
C ARG A 377 -5.65 18.00 -1.54
N ILE A 378 -6.69 17.21 -1.80
CA ILE A 378 -6.69 16.26 -2.92
C ILE A 378 -7.21 16.96 -4.19
N ALA A 379 -6.37 17.04 -5.22
CA ALA A 379 -6.74 17.54 -6.54
C ALA A 379 -6.88 16.42 -7.57
N LYS A 380 -7.80 16.59 -8.51
CA LYS A 380 -7.99 15.67 -9.64
C LYS A 380 -7.15 16.14 -10.83
N SER A 381 -6.13 15.38 -11.21
CA SER A 381 -5.41 15.57 -12.46
C SER A 381 -5.92 14.60 -13.53
N LYS A 382 -6.14 15.10 -14.76
CA LYS A 382 -6.47 14.24 -15.91
C LYS A 382 -5.29 13.36 -16.34
N LEU A 383 -4.06 13.78 -16.04
CA LEU A 383 -2.83 13.09 -16.45
C LEU A 383 -2.31 12.14 -15.35
N ALA A 384 -2.26 12.62 -14.11
CA ALA A 384 -1.66 11.91 -12.97
C ALA A 384 -2.70 11.22 -12.07
N GLY A 385 -3.99 11.43 -12.32
CA GLY A 385 -5.05 10.95 -11.43
C GLY A 385 -5.19 11.83 -10.17
N PRO A 386 -5.75 11.31 -9.08
CA PRO A 386 -5.89 12.07 -7.84
C PRO A 386 -4.53 12.21 -7.14
N ILE A 387 -4.05 13.45 -7.06
CA ILE A 387 -2.80 13.83 -6.40
C ILE A 387 -3.10 14.64 -5.14
N LEU A 388 -2.19 14.60 -4.17
CA LEU A 388 -2.19 15.50 -3.03
C LEU A 388 -1.46 16.78 -3.46
N LEU A 389 -2.14 17.92 -3.38
CA LEU A 389 -1.50 19.22 -3.46
C LEU A 389 -0.86 19.52 -2.11
N PRO A 390 0.32 20.16 -2.09
CA PRO A 390 0.97 20.52 -0.84
C PRO A 390 0.04 21.46 -0.06
N GLY A 391 -0.40 21.01 1.11
CA GLY A 391 -0.83 21.89 2.19
C GLY A 391 0.27 21.93 3.25
N VAL A 392 0.75 20.74 3.64
CA VAL A 392 2.02 20.59 4.35
C VAL A 392 3.18 20.66 3.36
N SER A 393 4.14 21.54 3.63
CA SER A 393 5.40 21.67 2.89
C SER A 393 6.63 21.63 3.78
N ASP A 394 6.49 21.83 5.09
CA ASP A 394 7.57 21.75 6.05
C ASP A 394 7.14 20.98 7.30
N VAL A 395 8.06 20.15 7.80
CA VAL A 395 7.87 19.42 9.06
C VAL A 395 9.16 19.49 9.88
N THR A 396 9.10 20.13 11.05
CA THR A 396 10.20 20.15 12.01
C THR A 396 10.03 19.01 13.02
N ILE A 397 11.13 18.34 13.37
CA ILE A 397 11.12 17.15 14.23
C ILE A 397 12.19 17.33 15.32
N ASP A 398 11.80 17.09 16.58
CA ASP A 398 12.67 17.01 17.73
C ASP A 398 12.41 15.68 18.46
N ARG A 399 13.46 14.91 18.73
CA ARG A 399 13.35 13.66 19.48
C ARG A 399 14.40 13.60 20.56
N ARG A 400 13.97 13.26 21.78
CA ARG A 400 14.82 13.25 22.97
C ARG A 400 14.42 12.15 23.93
N ASP A 401 15.40 11.66 24.67
CA ASP A 401 15.14 10.89 25.89
C ASP A 401 15.15 11.88 27.08
N ASP A 402 14.16 11.81 27.97
CA ASP A 402 14.15 12.65 29.17
C ASP A 402 15.08 12.10 30.28
N ALA A 403 15.20 12.82 31.40
CA ALA A 403 16.06 12.43 32.52
C ALA A 403 15.66 11.07 33.16
N HIS A 404 14.46 10.57 32.89
CA HIS A 404 13.96 9.27 33.35
C HIS A 404 14.05 8.19 32.26
N GLY A 405 14.62 8.51 31.10
CA GLY A 405 14.77 7.62 29.95
C GLY A 405 13.50 7.46 29.12
N ASN A 406 12.47 8.29 29.31
CA ASN A 406 11.26 8.23 28.48
C ASN A 406 11.57 8.81 27.09
N ASP A 407 11.08 8.15 26.04
CA ASP A 407 11.31 8.54 24.64
C ASP A 407 10.22 9.54 24.23
N TRP A 408 10.63 10.75 23.85
CA TRP A 408 9.75 11.85 23.45
C TRP A 408 9.99 12.20 21.98
N LEU A 409 8.90 12.22 21.22
CA LEU A 409 8.88 12.70 19.84
C LEU A 409 7.98 13.93 19.74
N ARG A 410 8.53 15.00 19.21
CA ARG A 410 7.84 16.25 18.90
C ARG A 410 7.96 16.51 17.40
N ALA A 411 6.85 16.89 16.76
CA ALA A 411 6.89 17.33 15.38
C ALA A 411 5.84 18.42 15.11
N THR A 412 6.17 19.35 14.21
CA THR A 412 5.32 20.50 13.85
C THR A 412 5.23 20.61 12.33
N HIS A 413 4.04 20.90 11.79
CA HIS A 413 3.84 21.11 10.36
C HIS A 413 3.04 22.39 10.04
N ASP A 414 3.20 22.89 8.81
CA ASP A 414 2.69 24.19 8.31
C ASP A 414 1.33 24.10 7.58
N GLY A 415 0.60 23.00 7.77
CA GLY A 415 -0.52 22.61 6.91
C GLY A 415 -1.75 23.50 7.03
N TYR A 416 -1.85 24.25 8.13
CA TYR A 416 -2.91 25.21 8.40
C TYR A 416 -2.42 26.66 8.32
N LEU A 417 -1.12 26.88 8.11
CA LEU A 417 -0.51 28.21 8.19
C LEU A 417 -1.07 29.15 7.12
N LYS A 418 -1.14 28.68 5.87
CA LYS A 418 -1.59 29.52 4.76
C LYS A 418 -3.08 29.90 4.83
N GLU A 419 -3.92 29.01 5.33
CA GLU A 419 -5.38 29.19 5.35
C GLU A 419 -5.87 29.83 6.64
N PHE A 420 -5.22 29.53 7.78
CA PHE A 420 -5.69 29.92 9.11
C PHE A 420 -4.62 30.63 9.96
N GLY A 421 -3.37 30.73 9.53
CA GLY A 421 -2.28 31.36 10.29
C GLY A 421 -1.63 30.47 11.36
N TYR A 422 -2.04 29.20 11.50
CA TYR A 422 -1.56 28.33 12.57
C TYR A 422 -0.61 27.23 12.08
N LEU A 423 0.47 27.03 12.84
CA LEU A 423 1.27 25.81 12.84
C LEU A 423 0.63 24.77 13.77
N TYR A 424 0.62 23.50 13.37
CA TYR A 424 0.17 22.40 14.22
C TYR A 424 1.36 21.58 14.72
N HIS A 425 1.39 21.39 16.03
CA HIS A 425 2.40 20.68 16.76
C HIS A 425 1.80 19.51 17.52
N ARG A 426 2.49 18.38 17.48
CA ARG A 426 2.21 17.20 18.30
C ARG A 426 3.47 16.72 18.99
N GLU A 427 3.37 16.49 20.29
CA GLU A 427 4.39 15.83 21.11
C GLU A 427 3.80 14.56 21.73
N ILE A 428 4.51 13.44 21.61
CA ILE A 428 4.15 12.14 22.20
C ILE A 428 5.34 11.61 23.00
N GLY A 429 5.11 11.29 24.27
CA GLY A 429 6.07 10.65 25.16
C GLY A 429 5.64 9.24 25.56
N LEU A 430 6.55 8.26 25.41
CA LEU A 430 6.38 6.89 25.87
C LEU A 430 7.32 6.62 27.05
N ASN A 431 6.76 6.15 28.16
CA ASN A 431 7.59 5.81 29.31
C ASN A 431 8.37 4.50 29.13
N THR A 432 9.42 4.33 29.92
CA THR A 432 10.32 3.17 29.84
C THR A 432 9.65 1.82 30.07
N THR A 433 8.58 1.76 30.87
CA THR A 433 7.82 0.52 31.11
C THR A 433 6.72 0.25 30.08
N GLY A 434 6.52 1.16 29.12
CA GLY A 434 5.52 1.02 28.07
C GLY A 434 4.07 1.07 28.54
N ASN A 435 3.77 1.43 29.79
CA ASN A 435 2.41 1.44 30.34
C ASN A 435 1.78 2.84 30.43
N LYS A 436 2.50 3.88 30.00
CA LYS A 436 2.04 5.26 30.02
C LYS A 436 2.49 6.01 28.78
N ILE A 437 1.53 6.60 28.09
CA ILE A 437 1.74 7.48 26.94
C ILE A 437 1.17 8.85 27.29
N LYS A 438 1.94 9.91 27.04
CA LYS A 438 1.48 11.29 27.16
C LYS A 438 1.46 11.92 25.79
N GLY A 439 0.45 12.71 25.49
CA GLY A 439 0.37 13.50 24.29
C GLY A 439 0.00 14.95 24.55
N HIS A 440 0.51 15.83 23.71
CA HIS A 440 0.27 17.26 23.73
C HIS A 440 0.11 17.75 22.30
N ASP A 441 -1.05 18.33 22.02
CA ASP A 441 -1.40 18.89 20.72
C ASP A 441 -1.56 20.40 20.86
N ARG A 442 -0.91 21.16 19.99
CA ARG A 442 -0.88 22.63 20.06
C ARG A 442 -1.03 23.26 18.68
N LEU A 443 -1.86 24.29 18.60
CA LEU A 443 -1.95 25.22 17.47
C LEU A 443 -1.38 26.56 17.91
N PHE A 444 -0.42 27.09 17.16
CA PHE A 444 0.22 28.37 17.49
C PHE A 444 0.58 29.15 16.23
N VAL A 445 0.60 30.48 16.34
CA VAL A 445 1.03 31.37 15.26
C VAL A 445 2.57 31.52 15.28
N PRO A 446 3.21 31.79 14.14
CA PRO A 446 4.64 32.10 14.09
C PRO A 446 5.03 33.28 15.00
N ASP A 447 6.29 33.31 15.43
CA ASP A 447 6.82 34.40 16.27
C ASP A 447 6.64 35.76 15.57
N GLY A 448 6.04 36.72 16.29
CA GLY A 448 5.79 38.08 15.78
C GLY A 448 4.49 38.23 14.98
N GLU A 449 3.73 37.15 14.79
CA GLU A 449 2.36 37.21 14.28
C GLU A 449 1.34 37.17 15.41
N GLU A 450 0.16 37.75 15.18
CA GLU A 450 -0.96 37.69 16.11
C GLU A 450 -2.02 36.70 15.60
N PRO A 451 -2.69 35.94 16.48
CA PRO A 451 -3.84 35.13 16.10
C PRO A 451 -4.92 36.01 15.45
N GLY A 452 -5.56 35.51 14.39
CA GLY A 452 -6.73 36.18 13.85
C GLY A 452 -7.90 36.18 14.85
N ASP A 453 -8.82 37.14 14.70
CA ASP A 453 -10.03 37.25 15.54
C ASP A 453 -11.11 36.20 15.22
N GLU A 454 -10.88 35.37 14.19
CA GLU A 454 -11.84 34.35 13.78
C GLU A 454 -11.88 33.17 14.75
N ARG A 455 -13.09 32.80 15.16
CA ARG A 455 -13.31 31.65 16.02
C ARG A 455 -13.21 30.35 15.21
N LEU A 456 -12.14 29.58 15.41
CA LEU A 456 -11.86 28.35 14.65
C LEU A 456 -11.99 27.12 15.54
N VAL A 457 -12.69 26.10 15.07
CA VAL A 457 -12.89 24.84 15.80
C VAL A 457 -11.82 23.83 15.42
N ALA A 458 -11.05 23.35 16.38
CA ALA A 458 -10.06 22.30 16.21
C ALA A 458 -10.58 20.97 16.79
N VAL A 459 -10.35 19.88 16.08
CA VAL A 459 -10.76 18.53 16.51
C VAL A 459 -9.59 17.58 16.39
N VAL A 460 -9.17 16.99 17.51
CA VAL A 460 -8.19 15.91 17.56
C VAL A 460 -8.91 14.57 17.63
N ARG A 461 -8.63 13.70 16.66
CA ARG A 461 -9.26 12.37 16.55
C ARG A 461 -8.29 11.25 16.88
N PHE A 462 -8.84 10.15 17.39
CA PHE A 462 -8.15 8.88 17.62
C PHE A 462 -9.04 7.74 17.13
N HIS A 463 -8.72 7.15 15.99
CA HIS A 463 -9.51 6.06 15.43
C HIS A 463 -9.22 4.76 16.18
N ILE A 464 -10.27 4.08 16.62
CA ILE A 464 -10.17 2.90 17.47
C ILE A 464 -10.35 1.66 16.61
N HIS A 465 -9.44 0.69 16.77
CA HIS A 465 -9.51 -0.55 16.03
C HIS A 465 -10.84 -1.29 16.34
N PRO A 466 -11.54 -1.88 15.36
CA PRO A 466 -12.86 -2.48 15.58
C PRO A 466 -12.94 -3.61 16.61
N ALA A 467 -11.80 -4.20 16.97
CA ALA A 467 -11.70 -5.24 18.00
C ALA A 467 -11.66 -4.68 19.44
N ILE A 468 -11.55 -3.36 19.60
CA ILE A 468 -11.43 -2.69 20.89
C ILE A 468 -12.79 -2.10 21.27
N ARG A 469 -13.26 -2.46 22.47
CA ARG A 469 -14.49 -1.93 23.02
C ARG A 469 -14.22 -0.66 23.81
N LEU A 470 -15.02 0.37 23.58
CA LEU A 470 -14.99 1.61 24.35
C LEU A 470 -16.05 1.59 25.46
N VAL A 471 -15.65 2.00 26.67
CA VAL A 471 -16.53 2.16 27.82
C VAL A 471 -16.24 3.52 28.46
N ARG A 472 -17.20 4.44 28.39
CA ARG A 472 -17.08 5.75 29.04
C ARG A 472 -16.98 5.57 30.55
N ARG A 473 -15.97 6.19 31.17
CA ARG A 473 -15.79 6.18 32.63
C ARG A 473 -16.37 7.45 33.25
N ASP A 474 -16.07 8.60 32.66
CA ASP A 474 -16.54 9.94 33.02
C ASP A 474 -16.44 10.85 31.77
N PRO A 475 -16.81 12.13 31.82
CA PRO A 475 -16.75 13.01 30.65
C PRO A 475 -15.34 13.17 30.06
N GLU A 476 -14.28 13.03 30.87
CA GLU A 476 -12.90 13.30 30.45
C GLU A 476 -12.11 12.02 30.14
N SER A 477 -12.71 10.83 30.34
CA SER A 477 -11.99 9.57 30.20
C SER A 477 -12.83 8.39 29.69
N VAL A 478 -12.17 7.56 28.88
CA VAL A 478 -12.75 6.38 28.23
C VAL A 478 -11.80 5.19 28.42
N VAL A 479 -12.35 4.06 28.86
CA VAL A 479 -11.65 2.78 28.91
C VAL A 479 -11.74 2.10 27.55
N MET A 480 -10.58 1.75 27.00
CA MET A 480 -10.40 0.94 25.81
C MET A 480 -10.06 -0.49 26.22
N GLN A 481 -10.93 -1.44 25.92
CA GLN A 481 -10.80 -2.83 26.35
C GLN A 481 -10.61 -3.77 25.14
N ALA A 482 -9.53 -4.54 25.17
CA ALA A 482 -9.25 -5.60 24.21
C ALA A 482 -9.95 -6.92 24.59
N SER A 483 -10.03 -7.85 23.63
CA SER A 483 -10.69 -9.15 23.82
C SER A 483 -9.95 -10.10 24.76
N ASP A 484 -8.64 -9.93 24.92
CA ASP A 484 -7.80 -10.71 25.85
C ASP A 484 -7.82 -10.15 27.29
N GLY A 485 -8.59 -9.08 27.53
CA GLY A 485 -8.74 -8.46 28.83
C GLY A 485 -7.83 -7.25 29.07
N GLU A 486 -6.87 -6.98 28.18
CA GLU A 486 -6.01 -5.79 28.30
C GLU A 486 -6.85 -4.51 28.22
N LYS A 487 -6.54 -3.55 29.11
CA LYS A 487 -7.24 -2.27 29.17
C LYS A 487 -6.28 -1.10 29.14
N TRP A 488 -6.69 -0.05 28.43
CA TRP A 488 -6.06 1.26 28.48
C TRP A 488 -7.10 2.31 28.85
N LEU A 489 -6.78 3.19 29.79
CA LEU A 489 -7.58 4.36 30.11
C LEU A 489 -7.05 5.54 29.29
N PHE A 490 -7.84 6.03 28.34
CA PHE A 490 -7.63 7.31 27.67
C PHE A 490 -8.22 8.43 28.54
N SER A 491 -7.50 9.54 28.69
CA SER A 491 -7.98 10.70 29.46
C SER A 491 -7.50 12.02 28.85
N ALA A 492 -8.36 13.03 28.87
CA ALA A 492 -8.05 14.40 28.46
C ALA A 492 -8.47 15.37 29.58
N PRO A 493 -7.59 15.65 30.56
CA PRO A 493 -7.95 16.45 31.74
C PRO A 493 -8.52 17.82 31.37
N GLY A 494 -9.71 18.15 31.89
CA GLY A 494 -10.42 19.40 31.65
C GLY A 494 -11.12 19.51 30.30
N LEU A 495 -11.20 18.43 29.51
CA LEU A 495 -11.82 18.40 28.19
C LEU A 495 -12.75 17.19 28.05
N GLU A 496 -13.89 17.37 27.40
CA GLU A 496 -14.78 16.25 27.09
C GLU A 496 -14.16 15.34 26.02
N VAL A 497 -14.20 14.02 26.27
CA VAL A 497 -13.81 13.00 25.31
C VAL A 497 -15.07 12.38 24.69
N MET A 498 -15.35 12.78 23.45
CA MET A 498 -16.48 12.28 22.67
C MET A 498 -16.16 10.89 22.10
N ILE A 499 -17.18 10.04 21.99
CA ILE A 499 -17.10 8.75 21.29
C ILE A 499 -18.01 8.86 20.07
N ASP A 500 -17.41 8.95 18.89
CA ASP A 500 -18.12 9.13 17.63
C ASP A 500 -18.09 7.86 16.77
N GLU A 501 -19.04 7.77 15.84
CA GLU A 501 -19.02 6.75 14.80
C GLU A 501 -17.85 6.98 13.83
N ASP A 502 -17.31 5.87 13.32
CA ASP A 502 -16.18 5.88 12.39
C ASP A 502 -16.28 4.71 11.39
N ILE A 503 -15.43 4.72 10.36
CA ILE A 503 -15.32 3.66 9.37
C ILE A 503 -13.88 3.15 9.30
N PHE A 504 -13.73 1.85 9.51
CA PHE A 504 -12.47 1.14 9.28
C PHE A 504 -12.46 0.55 7.86
N PHE A 505 -11.59 1.07 6.99
CA PHE A 505 -11.52 0.66 5.57
C PHE A 505 -10.59 -0.51 5.30
N ALA A 506 -9.60 -0.73 6.17
CA ALA A 506 -8.53 -1.69 5.97
C ALA A 506 -8.81 -3.05 6.62
N ASP A 507 -10.05 -3.51 6.56
CA ASP A 507 -10.43 -4.88 6.89
C ASP A 507 -10.36 -5.77 5.63
N VAL A 508 -10.01 -7.04 5.82
CA VAL A 508 -9.91 -8.04 4.74
C VAL A 508 -11.23 -8.26 4.01
N SER A 509 -12.36 -8.12 4.72
CA SER A 509 -13.72 -8.26 4.20
C SER A 509 -14.27 -6.97 3.58
N GLY A 510 -13.53 -5.88 3.66
CA GLY A 510 -13.93 -4.55 3.18
C GLY A 510 -14.41 -3.62 4.30
N PRO A 511 -14.85 -2.39 3.95
CA PRO A 511 -15.15 -1.36 4.95
C PRO A 511 -16.20 -1.82 5.97
N ARG A 512 -15.95 -1.55 7.25
CA ARG A 512 -16.86 -1.86 8.35
C ARG A 512 -16.97 -0.71 9.36
N PRO A 513 -18.05 -0.64 10.14
CA PRO A 513 -18.16 0.34 11.23
C PRO A 513 -17.07 0.16 12.29
N SER A 514 -16.61 1.29 12.81
CA SER A 514 -15.70 1.43 13.95
C SER A 514 -16.15 2.61 14.83
N GLN A 515 -15.35 2.95 15.83
CA GLN A 515 -15.55 4.13 16.67
C GLN A 515 -14.26 4.94 16.72
N GLN A 516 -14.37 6.21 17.08
CA GLN A 516 -13.23 7.08 17.33
C GLN A 516 -13.45 7.87 18.62
N LEU A 517 -12.35 8.30 19.23
CA LEU A 517 -12.38 9.33 20.26
C LEU A 517 -12.13 10.68 19.62
N ALA A 518 -12.87 11.71 20.02
CA ALA A 518 -12.69 13.08 19.54
C ALA A 518 -12.61 14.06 20.73
N ILE A 519 -11.67 14.99 20.64
CA ILE A 519 -11.53 16.13 21.55
C ILE A 519 -11.65 17.40 20.71
N GLU A 520 -12.69 18.18 21.00
CA GLU A 520 -12.93 19.47 20.34
C GLU A 520 -12.49 20.62 21.25
N PHE A 521 -11.87 21.63 20.66
CA PHE A 521 -11.53 22.88 21.34
C PHE A 521 -11.58 24.05 20.35
N THR A 522 -11.72 25.27 20.87
CA THR A 522 -11.89 26.46 20.04
C THR A 522 -10.73 27.44 20.21
N LEU A 523 -10.24 27.96 19.09
CA LEU A 523 -9.28 29.05 19.03
C LEU A 523 -9.99 30.41 18.98
N PRO A 524 -9.39 31.47 19.56
CA PRO A 524 -8.09 31.47 20.22
C PRO A 524 -8.14 31.07 21.72
N GLU A 525 -9.31 30.71 22.27
CA GLU A 525 -9.49 30.51 23.72
C GLU A 525 -8.63 29.36 24.28
N VAL A 526 -8.54 28.26 23.52
CA VAL A 526 -7.73 27.08 23.85
C VAL A 526 -6.81 26.81 22.68
N THR A 527 -5.50 26.94 22.90
CA THR A 527 -4.47 26.72 21.87
C THR A 527 -3.72 25.40 22.04
N GLU A 528 -3.88 24.74 23.18
CA GLU A 528 -3.24 23.46 23.45
C GLU A 528 -4.12 22.53 24.27
N ILE A 529 -4.00 21.23 24.01
CA ILE A 529 -4.66 20.16 24.76
C ILE A 529 -3.66 19.09 25.18
N ARG A 530 -3.95 18.40 26.28
CA ARG A 530 -3.14 17.27 26.76
C ARG A 530 -4.01 16.03 26.90
N TRP A 531 -3.48 14.90 26.46
CA TRP A 531 -4.11 13.61 26.60
C TRP A 531 -3.12 12.58 27.14
N MET A 532 -3.65 11.51 27.72
CA MET A 532 -2.86 10.45 28.32
C MET A 532 -3.52 9.11 28.10
N LEU A 533 -2.71 8.09 27.78
CA LEU A 533 -3.11 6.70 27.88
C LEU A 533 -2.33 6.04 29.03
N ARG A 534 -3.04 5.35 29.91
CA ARG A 534 -2.42 4.53 30.97
C ARG A 534 -3.00 3.14 30.93
N ARG A 535 -2.14 2.12 30.92
CA ARG A 535 -2.57 0.73 31.06
C ARG A 535 -3.30 0.58 32.39
N ALA A 536 -4.49 -0.01 32.35
CA ALA A 536 -5.35 -0.20 33.51
C ALA A 536 -5.38 -1.69 33.88
N ASP A 537 -5.53 -1.96 35.17
CA ASP A 537 -5.61 -3.32 35.71
C ASP A 537 -6.96 -4.02 35.42
#